data_AF-A0A7K4MPJ2-F1
#
_entry.id   AF-A0A7K4MPJ2-F1
#
_cell.length_a   1.000
_cell.length_b   1.000
_cell.length_c   1.000
_cell.angle_alpha   90.00
_cell.angle_beta   90.00
_cell.angle_gamma   90.00
#
_symmetry.space_group_name_H-M   'P 1'
#
loop_
_entity.id
_entity.type
_entity.pdbx_description
1 polymer ?
#
loop_
_entity_poly.entity_id
_entity_poly.type
_entity_poly.pdbx_seq_one_letter_code
_entity_poly.pdbx_strand_id
1 'polypeptide(L)'
;MTVEYQYLVRIVGNDIPGERKMVVGLTQIRGVGYMFANTILNLLKINPDQRIGYLSSEQVKSIESIIKNPAASNFPSWFLNRRKDVETGEDKHLITSDIAFTVRNDIEREKTSGSWRGIRHMFGLKVRGQRTRCTGRKGGAVGVAKGGKIMPAREGEAVEGEPTAGAEGTEPATEAKEGSEKKEAPATGKKEAPATGKKETPPADKKK
;
A
#
# COMPACT_ATOMS: atom_id res chain seq x y z
N MET A 1 -11.23 -29.51 -21.88
CA MET A 1 -10.63 -28.20 -22.18
C MET A 1 -9.30 -28.13 -21.44
N THR A 2 -8.19 -27.96 -22.15
CA THR A 2 -6.86 -27.83 -21.56
C THR A 2 -6.76 -26.50 -20.84
N VAL A 3 -6.32 -26.51 -19.58
CA VAL A 3 -6.17 -25.31 -18.76
C VAL A 3 -4.79 -24.73 -19.04
N GLU A 4 -4.75 -23.62 -19.77
CA GLU A 4 -3.51 -22.89 -20.02
C GLU A 4 -3.08 -22.12 -18.77
N TYR A 5 -1.77 -22.12 -18.50
CA TYR A 5 -1.22 -21.41 -17.35
C TYR A 5 -1.02 -19.92 -17.66
N GLN A 6 -1.66 -19.06 -16.87
CA GLN A 6 -1.49 -17.62 -16.94
C GLN A 6 -0.53 -17.13 -15.85
N TYR A 7 0.54 -16.44 -16.24
CA TYR A 7 1.49 -15.84 -15.29
C TYR A 7 0.89 -14.66 -14.53
N LEU A 8 -0.10 -13.98 -15.11
CA LEU A 8 -0.78 -12.86 -14.51
C LEU A 8 -2.29 -12.98 -14.74
N VAL A 9 -3.06 -12.90 -13.66
CA VAL A 9 -4.53 -12.93 -13.71
C VAL A 9 -5.04 -11.65 -13.08
N ARG A 10 -5.86 -10.90 -13.82
CA ARG A 10 -6.51 -9.68 -13.32
C ARG A 10 -7.90 -10.02 -12.78
N ILE A 11 -8.15 -9.67 -11.51
CA ILE A 11 -9.42 -9.90 -10.82
C ILE A 11 -9.84 -8.61 -10.11
N VAL A 12 -11.03 -8.09 -10.41
CA VAL A 12 -11.59 -6.85 -9.81
C VAL A 12 -10.60 -5.67 -9.88
N GLY A 13 -9.96 -5.51 -11.05
CA GLY A 13 -9.02 -4.41 -11.31
C GLY A 13 -7.66 -4.53 -10.62
N ASN A 14 -7.37 -5.65 -9.96
CA ASN A 14 -6.07 -5.94 -9.35
C ASN A 14 -5.33 -7.06 -10.09
N ASP A 15 -4.03 -6.89 -10.30
CA ASP A 15 -3.17 -7.89 -10.96
C ASP A 15 -2.60 -8.86 -9.93
N ILE A 16 -2.84 -10.16 -10.14
CA ILE A 16 -2.42 -11.23 -9.23
C ILE A 16 -1.45 -12.15 -9.97
N PRO A 17 -0.24 -12.38 -9.43
CA PRO A 17 0.71 -13.32 -10.02
C PRO A 17 0.18 -14.76 -9.92
N GLY A 18 0.24 -15.48 -11.03
CA GLY A 18 -0.31 -16.83 -11.19
C GLY A 18 0.37 -17.89 -10.31
N GLU A 19 1.59 -17.63 -9.87
CA GLU A 19 2.38 -18.51 -9.01
C GLU A 19 1.82 -18.63 -7.59
N ARG A 20 0.99 -17.68 -7.14
CA ARG A 20 0.44 -17.72 -5.79
C ARG A 20 -0.66 -18.76 -5.67
N LYS A 21 -0.78 -19.33 -4.47
CA LYS A 21 -1.94 -20.17 -4.12
C LYS A 21 -3.22 -19.34 -4.17
N MET A 22 -4.33 -19.98 -4.51
CA MET A 22 -5.64 -19.35 -4.69
C MET A 22 -6.07 -18.49 -3.50
N VAL A 23 -6.07 -19.07 -2.29
CA VAL A 23 -6.48 -18.34 -1.08
C VAL A 23 -5.63 -17.09 -0.88
N VAL A 24 -4.31 -17.21 -1.03
CA VAL A 24 -3.35 -16.12 -0.78
C VAL A 24 -3.45 -15.04 -1.85
N GLY A 25 -3.55 -15.40 -3.13
CA GLY A 25 -3.62 -14.39 -4.18
C GLY A 25 -4.93 -13.61 -4.17
N LEU A 26 -6.06 -14.24 -3.82
CA LEU A 26 -7.32 -13.49 -3.63
C LEU A 26 -7.23 -12.45 -2.50
N THR A 27 -6.42 -12.67 -1.46
CA THR A 27 -6.23 -11.67 -0.39
C THR A 27 -5.51 -10.40 -0.82
N GLN A 28 -4.88 -10.37 -2.00
CA GLN A 28 -4.30 -9.14 -2.52
C GLN A 28 -5.37 -8.11 -2.89
N ILE A 29 -6.59 -8.56 -3.18
CA ILE A 29 -7.71 -7.67 -3.43
C ILE A 29 -8.10 -7.03 -2.11
N ARG A 30 -7.97 -5.71 -2.01
CA ARG A 30 -8.32 -5.01 -0.77
C ARG A 30 -9.83 -5.14 -0.50
N GLY A 31 -10.17 -5.62 0.70
CA GLY A 31 -11.55 -5.97 1.07
C GLY A 31 -11.77 -7.48 1.17
N VAL A 32 -10.98 -8.27 0.46
CA VAL A 32 -11.00 -9.74 0.53
C VAL A 32 -9.95 -10.23 1.52
N GLY A 33 -10.42 -10.79 2.64
CA GLY A 33 -9.55 -11.44 3.62
C GLY A 33 -9.40 -12.94 3.36
N TYR A 34 -8.57 -13.61 4.17
CA TYR A 34 -8.36 -15.07 4.11
C TYR A 34 -9.69 -15.85 4.23
N MET A 35 -10.52 -15.48 5.21
CA MET A 35 -11.81 -16.14 5.42
C MET A 35 -12.77 -15.92 4.25
N PHE A 36 -12.84 -14.68 3.74
CA PHE A 36 -13.70 -14.33 2.61
C PHE A 36 -13.30 -15.08 1.33
N ALA A 37 -11.99 -15.12 1.03
CA ALA A 37 -11.45 -15.91 -0.07
C ALA A 37 -11.78 -17.40 0.09
N ASN A 38 -11.55 -17.98 1.26
CA ASN A 38 -11.84 -19.38 1.51
C ASN A 38 -13.34 -19.70 1.34
N THR A 39 -14.23 -18.85 1.84
CA THR A 39 -15.68 -19.04 1.67
C THR A 39 -16.12 -18.98 0.21
N ILE A 40 -15.56 -18.07 -0.60
CA ILE A 40 -15.86 -17.99 -2.04
C ILE A 40 -15.43 -19.27 -2.74
N LEU A 41 -14.21 -19.74 -2.45
CA LEU A 41 -13.66 -20.95 -3.06
C LEU A 41 -14.47 -22.20 -2.69
N ASN A 42 -14.91 -22.29 -1.43
CA ASN A 42 -15.78 -23.39 -0.97
C ASN A 42 -17.16 -23.35 -1.63
N LEU A 43 -17.73 -22.15 -1.81
CA LEU A 43 -19.02 -21.98 -2.48
C LEU A 43 -18.95 -22.37 -3.95
N LEU A 44 -17.88 -21.99 -4.64
CA LEU A 44 -17.61 -22.35 -6.04
C LEU A 44 -17.03 -23.77 -6.20
N LYS A 45 -16.73 -24.46 -5.09
CA LYS A 45 -16.07 -25.78 -5.06
C LYS A 45 -14.75 -25.81 -5.85
N ILE A 46 -13.99 -24.73 -5.80
CA ILE A 46 -12.66 -24.67 -6.43
C ILE A 46 -11.60 -25.00 -5.37
N ASN A 47 -10.57 -25.77 -5.76
CA ASN A 47 -9.53 -26.19 -4.84
C ASN A 47 -8.72 -24.98 -4.30
N PRO A 48 -8.65 -24.77 -2.98
CA PRO A 48 -7.91 -23.66 -2.36
C PRO A 48 -6.38 -23.72 -2.52
N ASP A 49 -5.82 -24.92 -2.70
CA ASP A 49 -4.37 -25.12 -2.82
C ASP A 49 -3.84 -24.99 -4.25
N GLN A 50 -4.74 -24.92 -5.24
CA GLN A 50 -4.38 -24.71 -6.63
C GLN A 50 -3.70 -23.35 -6.82
N ARG A 51 -2.88 -23.24 -7.87
CA ARG A 51 -2.28 -21.97 -8.30
C ARG A 51 -3.28 -21.16 -9.13
N ILE A 52 -3.26 -19.85 -8.96
CA ILE A 52 -4.20 -18.93 -9.63
C ILE A 52 -4.04 -18.95 -11.14
N GLY A 53 -2.83 -19.20 -11.64
CA GLY A 53 -2.58 -19.24 -13.08
C GLY A 53 -3.38 -20.32 -13.84
N TYR A 54 -3.94 -21.31 -13.13
CA TYR A 54 -4.80 -22.34 -13.73
C TYR A 54 -6.30 -22.03 -13.64
N LEU A 55 -6.69 -20.80 -13.31
CA LEU A 55 -8.10 -20.41 -13.33
C LEU A 55 -8.62 -20.32 -14.76
N SER A 56 -9.81 -20.88 -15.02
CA SER A 56 -10.50 -20.61 -16.27
C SER A 56 -11.09 -19.20 -16.28
N SER A 57 -11.26 -18.63 -17.48
CA SER A 57 -11.88 -17.30 -17.63
C SER A 57 -13.32 -17.26 -17.10
N GLU A 58 -14.04 -18.38 -17.15
CA GLU A 58 -15.37 -18.54 -16.56
C GLU A 58 -15.32 -18.50 -15.03
N GLN A 59 -14.39 -19.23 -14.41
CA GLN A 59 -14.21 -19.22 -12.96
C GLN A 59 -13.82 -17.84 -12.46
N VAL A 60 -12.97 -17.11 -13.18
CA VAL A 60 -12.62 -15.72 -12.85
C VAL A 60 -13.87 -14.84 -12.85
N LYS A 61 -14.72 -14.92 -13.89
CA LYS A 61 -15.98 -14.15 -13.94
C LYS A 61 -16.94 -14.51 -12.81
N SER A 62 -17.02 -15.78 -12.43
CA SER A 62 -17.84 -16.22 -11.29
C SER A 62 -17.33 -15.64 -9.96
N ILE A 63 -16.01 -15.68 -9.75
CA ILE A 63 -15.36 -15.08 -8.57
C ILE A 63 -15.64 -13.57 -8.53
N GLU A 64 -15.47 -12.86 -9.64
CA GLU A 64 -15.75 -11.42 -9.70
C GLU A 64 -17.22 -11.08 -9.41
N SER A 65 -18.14 -11.88 -9.93
CA SER A 65 -19.58 -11.69 -9.72
C SER A 65 -19.95 -11.82 -8.24
N ILE A 66 -19.39 -12.83 -7.56
CA ILE A 66 -19.61 -13.05 -6.12
C ILE A 66 -18.99 -11.93 -5.29
N ILE A 67 -17.77 -11.49 -5.64
CA ILE A 67 -17.08 -10.41 -4.93
C ILE A 67 -17.89 -9.11 -5.02
N LYS A 68 -18.41 -8.76 -6.20
CA LYS A 68 -19.22 -7.55 -6.42
C LYS A 68 -20.56 -7.62 -5.70
N ASN A 69 -21.24 -8.77 -5.74
CA ASN A 69 -22.58 -8.94 -5.18
C ASN A 69 -22.64 -10.10 -4.17
N PRO A 70 -22.01 -9.97 -2.99
CA PRO A 70 -22.02 -11.06 -2.01
C PRO A 70 -23.40 -11.30 -1.40
N ALA A 71 -24.27 -10.29 -1.34
CA ALA A 71 -25.62 -10.46 -0.81
C ALA A 71 -26.44 -11.53 -1.57
N ALA A 72 -26.21 -11.69 -2.88
CA ALA A 72 -26.92 -12.66 -3.71
C ALA A 72 -26.44 -14.11 -3.50
N SER A 73 -25.20 -14.30 -3.04
CA SER A 73 -24.55 -15.62 -2.96
C SER A 73 -24.62 -16.25 -1.58
N ASN A 74 -25.69 -15.98 -0.83
CA ASN A 74 -25.95 -16.54 0.50
C ASN A 74 -24.93 -16.14 1.59
N PHE A 75 -24.26 -14.99 1.45
CA PHE A 75 -23.46 -14.44 2.54
C PHE A 75 -24.36 -13.77 3.58
N PRO A 76 -24.20 -14.09 4.87
CA PRO A 76 -24.97 -13.44 5.90
C PRO A 76 -24.49 -12.00 6.10
N SER A 77 -25.41 -11.10 6.46
CA SER A 77 -25.13 -9.67 6.68
C SER A 77 -23.89 -9.43 7.55
N TRP A 78 -23.73 -10.19 8.64
CA TRP A 78 -22.61 -10.05 9.58
C TRP A 78 -21.21 -10.31 8.98
N PHE A 79 -21.14 -10.97 7.83
CA PHE A 79 -19.88 -11.26 7.12
C PHE A 79 -19.42 -10.11 6.22
N LEU A 80 -20.30 -9.15 5.95
CA LEU A 80 -20.00 -8.00 5.09
C LEU A 80 -19.23 -6.93 5.86
N ASN A 81 -18.37 -6.18 5.16
CA ASN A 81 -17.46 -5.22 5.78
C ASN A 81 -18.15 -3.88 6.15
N ARG A 82 -19.22 -3.51 5.44
CA ARG A 82 -19.98 -2.29 5.68
C ARG A 82 -21.45 -2.62 5.84
N ARG A 83 -21.84 -2.88 7.08
CA ARG A 83 -23.22 -3.14 7.46
C ARG A 83 -23.93 -1.85 7.82
N LYS A 84 -25.21 -1.74 7.46
CA LYS A 84 -26.06 -0.57 7.72
C LYS A 84 -25.36 0.73 7.34
N ASP A 85 -25.09 0.88 6.06
CA ASP A 85 -24.48 2.09 5.52
C ASP A 85 -25.29 3.34 5.91
N VAL A 86 -24.61 4.44 6.24
CA VAL A 86 -25.24 5.63 6.83
C VAL A 86 -26.19 6.34 5.85
N GLU A 87 -25.86 6.30 4.55
CA GLU A 87 -26.62 6.99 3.52
C GLU A 87 -27.77 6.13 2.97
N THR A 88 -27.48 4.85 2.71
CA THR A 88 -28.42 3.94 2.02
C THR A 88 -29.14 2.97 2.95
N GLY A 89 -28.64 2.74 4.17
CA GLY A 89 -29.19 1.76 5.12
C GLY A 89 -28.93 0.29 4.76
N GLU A 90 -28.44 0.01 3.56
CA GLU A 90 -28.17 -1.33 3.05
C GLU A 90 -26.84 -1.89 3.57
N ASP A 91 -26.72 -3.23 3.54
CA ASP A 91 -25.49 -3.92 3.83
C ASP A 91 -24.67 -4.11 2.55
N LYS A 92 -23.43 -3.59 2.55
CA LYS A 92 -22.55 -3.57 1.39
C LYS A 92 -21.21 -4.25 1.71
N HIS A 93 -20.59 -4.80 0.67
CA HIS A 93 -19.20 -5.20 0.72
C HIS A 93 -18.37 -4.29 -0.20
N LEU A 94 -17.61 -3.40 0.40
CA LEU A 94 -16.74 -2.48 -0.33
C LEU A 94 -15.45 -3.19 -0.75
N ILE A 95 -14.91 -2.85 -1.92
CA ILE A 95 -13.72 -3.51 -2.48
C ILE A 95 -12.74 -2.44 -2.99
N THR A 96 -11.47 -2.82 -3.18
CA THR A 96 -10.41 -2.08 -3.87
C THR A 96 -10.33 -0.60 -3.51
N SER A 97 -10.83 0.31 -4.33
CA SER A 97 -10.78 1.76 -4.12
C SER A 97 -11.81 2.24 -3.11
N ASP A 98 -12.97 1.61 -3.09
CA ASP A 98 -14.17 2.13 -2.42
C ASP A 98 -14.00 2.15 -0.91
N ILE A 99 -13.28 1.18 -0.34
CA ILE A 99 -12.96 1.16 1.10
C ILE A 99 -12.14 2.41 1.50
N ALA A 100 -11.34 2.99 0.61
CA ALA A 100 -10.42 4.09 0.95
C ALA A 100 -11.16 5.40 0.84
N PHE A 101 -11.96 5.54 -0.22
CA PHE A 101 -12.88 6.65 -0.38
C PHE A 101 -13.88 6.72 0.77
N THR A 102 -14.53 5.61 1.11
CA THR A 102 -15.50 5.58 2.22
C THR A 102 -14.86 5.87 3.58
N VAL A 103 -13.72 5.25 3.91
CA VAL A 103 -13.01 5.54 5.17
C VAL A 103 -12.56 7.00 5.23
N ARG A 104 -12.13 7.58 4.11
CA ARG A 104 -11.78 8.99 4.02
C ARG A 104 -12.99 9.88 4.27
N ASN A 105 -14.11 9.62 3.60
CA ASN A 105 -15.35 10.36 3.78
C ASN A 105 -15.90 10.23 5.21
N ASP A 106 -15.77 9.05 5.82
CA ASP A 106 -16.16 8.82 7.22
C ASP A 106 -15.32 9.69 8.18
N ILE A 107 -14.01 9.79 7.95
CA ILE A 107 -13.11 10.65 8.74
C ILE A 107 -13.40 12.13 8.49
N GLU A 108 -13.60 12.53 7.23
CA GLU A 108 -13.90 13.92 6.86
C GLU A 108 -15.23 14.36 7.48
N ARG A 109 -16.26 13.51 7.47
CA ARG A 109 -17.51 13.77 8.18
C ARG A 109 -17.27 13.96 9.68
N GLU A 110 -16.49 13.10 10.34
CA GLU A 110 -16.19 13.26 11.77
C GLU A 110 -15.48 14.59 12.08
N LYS A 111 -14.60 15.07 11.18
CA LYS A 111 -13.94 16.37 11.31
C LYS A 111 -14.93 17.52 11.16
N THR A 112 -15.77 17.49 10.13
CA THR A 112 -16.78 18.52 9.87
C THR A 112 -17.82 18.60 11.00
N SER A 113 -18.26 17.46 11.54
CA SER A 113 -19.19 17.42 12.67
C SER A 113 -18.56 17.86 14.01
N GLY A 114 -17.25 18.12 14.09
CA GLY A 114 -16.59 18.52 15.33
C GLY A 114 -16.55 17.43 16.40
N SER A 115 -16.70 16.15 16.02
CA SER A 115 -16.65 15.03 16.97
C SER A 115 -15.27 14.90 17.61
N TRP A 116 -15.19 14.47 18.87
CA TRP A 116 -13.91 14.23 19.55
C TRP A 116 -12.97 13.31 18.75
N ARG A 117 -13.53 12.29 18.10
CA ARG A 117 -12.76 11.41 17.21
C ARG A 117 -12.22 12.18 16.00
N GLY A 118 -13.04 13.03 15.38
CA GLY A 118 -12.66 13.92 14.28
C GLY A 118 -11.52 14.87 14.66
N ILE A 119 -11.60 15.51 15.82
CA ILE A 119 -10.53 16.37 16.36
C ILE A 119 -9.22 15.59 16.52
N ARG A 120 -9.28 14.37 17.06
CA ARG A 120 -8.09 13.50 17.16
C ARG A 120 -7.53 13.10 15.80
N HIS A 121 -8.40 12.84 14.82
CA HIS A 121 -8.00 12.61 13.43
C HIS A 121 -7.36 13.85 12.79
N MET A 122 -7.80 15.08 13.11
CA MET A 122 -7.15 16.32 12.65
C MET A 122 -5.73 16.44 13.21
N PHE A 123 -5.54 16.17 14.50
CA PHE A 123 -4.22 16.21 15.14
C PHE A 123 -3.36 14.97 14.88
N GLY A 124 -3.88 13.96 14.16
CA GLY A 124 -3.17 12.71 13.87
C GLY A 124 -2.79 11.92 15.13
N LEU A 125 -3.62 12.01 16.18
CA LEU A 125 -3.48 11.33 17.46
C LEU A 125 -4.28 10.01 17.49
N LYS A 126 -3.97 9.15 18.45
CA LYS A 126 -4.68 7.90 18.69
C LYS A 126 -6.14 8.17 19.11
N VAL A 127 -7.09 7.51 18.45
CA VAL A 127 -8.53 7.85 18.57
C VAL A 127 -9.24 7.08 19.68
N ARG A 128 -8.94 5.78 19.84
CA ARG A 128 -9.65 4.84 20.74
C ARG A 128 -9.38 4.99 22.26
N GLY A 129 -9.02 6.18 22.73
CA GLY A 129 -8.81 6.43 24.18
C GLY A 129 -7.52 5.84 24.74
N GLN A 130 -6.58 5.44 23.87
CA GLN A 130 -5.28 4.91 24.29
C GLN A 130 -4.48 5.96 25.09
N ARG A 131 -3.77 5.55 26.15
CA ARG A 131 -2.90 6.44 26.94
C ARG A 131 -1.64 6.79 26.14
N THR A 132 -1.47 8.06 25.79
CA THR A 132 -0.40 8.58 24.91
C THR A 132 0.82 9.15 25.65
N ARG A 133 0.84 9.12 26.99
CA ARG A 133 2.00 9.60 27.79
C ARG A 133 3.30 8.88 27.42
N CYS A 134 3.26 7.55 27.31
CA CYS A 134 4.44 6.73 27.03
C CYS A 134 4.43 6.15 25.61
N THR A 135 3.25 5.88 25.03
CA THR A 135 3.10 5.13 23.77
C THR A 135 2.75 6.02 22.58
N GLY A 136 3.15 5.60 21.36
CA GLY A 136 2.78 6.32 20.13
C GLY A 136 3.56 7.61 19.90
N ARG A 137 4.81 7.67 20.38
CA ARG A 137 5.74 8.75 20.09
C ARG A 137 6.17 8.66 18.63
N LYS A 138 6.06 9.77 17.89
CA LYS A 138 6.47 9.87 16.47
C LYS A 138 7.92 10.32 16.29
N GLY A 139 8.64 10.61 17.39
CA GLY A 139 10.08 10.85 17.37
C GLY A 139 10.83 9.52 17.38
N GLY A 140 11.88 9.42 16.54
CA GLY A 140 12.84 8.31 16.61
C GLY A 140 13.52 8.24 17.98
N ALA A 141 14.15 7.11 18.28
CA ALA A 141 14.93 6.99 19.51
C ALA A 141 16.05 8.04 19.51
N VAL A 142 16.04 8.96 20.47
CA VAL A 142 17.19 9.82 20.74
C VAL A 142 18.19 8.95 21.50
N GLY A 143 19.13 8.34 20.77
CA GLY A 143 20.11 7.41 21.32
C GLY A 143 21.00 6.78 20.24
N VAL A 144 21.91 5.91 20.66
CA VAL A 144 22.83 5.20 19.77
C VAL A 144 22.05 4.24 18.88
N ALA A 145 22.07 4.49 17.57
CA ALA A 145 21.60 3.54 16.58
C ALA A 145 22.48 2.29 16.66
N LYS A 146 21.97 1.22 17.27
CA LYS A 146 22.60 -0.09 17.18
C LYS A 146 22.37 -0.58 15.75
N GLY A 147 23.41 -0.46 14.92
CA GLY A 147 23.40 -0.97 13.56
C GLY A 147 22.85 -2.40 13.56
N GLY A 148 21.81 -2.63 12.77
CA GLY A 148 21.23 -3.96 12.61
C GLY A 148 22.34 -4.94 12.25
N LYS A 149 22.34 -6.12 12.89
CA LYS A 149 23.21 -7.22 12.47
C LYS A 149 22.94 -7.47 10.98
N ILE A 150 23.96 -7.24 10.16
CA ILE A 150 24.03 -7.77 8.80
C ILE A 150 23.98 -9.29 8.97
N MET A 151 22.88 -9.92 8.55
CA MET A 151 22.87 -11.37 8.40
C MET A 151 23.93 -11.72 7.36
N PRO A 152 24.76 -12.74 7.60
CA PRO A 152 25.72 -13.17 6.59
C PRO A 152 24.95 -13.60 5.34
N ALA A 153 25.35 -13.04 4.20
CA ALA A 153 24.94 -13.55 2.90
C ALA A 153 25.32 -15.03 2.85
N ARG A 154 24.34 -15.89 2.59
CA ARG A 154 24.60 -17.30 2.34
C ARG A 154 25.30 -17.39 0.99
N GLU A 155 26.61 -17.54 1.03
CA GLU A 155 27.44 -17.92 -0.12
C GLU A 155 27.25 -19.41 -0.44
N GLY A 156 27.25 -19.72 -1.74
CA GLY A 156 27.10 -21.05 -2.35
C GLY A 156 25.98 -21.04 -3.39
N GLU A 157 26.19 -21.27 -4.68
CA GLU A 157 27.34 -21.82 -5.42
C GLU A 157 27.37 -21.21 -6.82
N ALA A 158 28.58 -20.99 -7.33
CA ALA A 158 28.82 -20.76 -8.74
C ALA A 158 28.50 -22.04 -9.53
N VAL A 159 27.66 -21.92 -10.55
CA VAL A 159 27.69 -22.83 -11.71
C VAL A 159 27.75 -21.94 -12.94
N GLU A 160 28.87 -22.07 -13.64
CA GLU A 160 29.20 -21.39 -14.89
C GLU A 160 28.24 -21.81 -16.02
N GLY A 161 27.91 -20.84 -16.88
CA GLY A 161 27.19 -21.04 -18.13
C GLY A 161 27.26 -19.76 -18.95
N GLU A 162 28.10 -19.78 -19.98
CA GLU A 162 28.51 -18.69 -20.88
C GLU A 162 27.35 -17.85 -21.47
N PRO A 163 27.58 -16.54 -21.74
CA PRO A 163 26.90 -15.85 -22.81
C PRO A 163 27.86 -15.66 -24.00
N THR A 164 27.55 -16.32 -25.11
CA THR A 164 28.17 -16.11 -26.42
C THR A 164 27.85 -14.73 -26.97
N ALA A 165 28.90 -14.10 -27.51
CA ALA A 165 28.86 -12.81 -28.18
C ALA A 165 28.10 -12.87 -29.51
N GLY A 166 27.35 -11.81 -29.80
CA GLY A 166 26.74 -11.55 -31.10
C GLY A 166 26.32 -10.09 -31.17
N ALA A 167 27.24 -9.25 -31.64
CA ALA A 167 26.97 -7.88 -32.02
C ALA A 167 26.27 -7.85 -33.38
N GLU A 168 25.25 -7.01 -33.54
CA GLU A 168 25.04 -6.18 -34.73
C GLU A 168 23.89 -5.20 -34.48
N GLY A 169 24.15 -3.93 -34.78
CA GLY A 169 23.20 -2.84 -34.63
C GLY A 169 22.28 -2.69 -35.84
N THR A 170 21.15 -2.05 -35.63
CA THR A 170 20.44 -1.31 -36.69
C THR A 170 19.55 -0.26 -36.03
N GLU A 171 19.88 1.02 -36.26
CA GLU A 171 18.90 2.12 -36.11
C GLU A 171 17.83 2.01 -37.20
N PRO A 172 16.63 2.59 -36.97
CA PRO A 172 16.35 3.80 -37.76
C PRO A 172 15.62 4.93 -37.01
N ALA A 173 16.05 6.16 -37.37
CA ALA A 173 15.28 7.38 -37.68
C ALA A 173 13.91 7.61 -36.97
N THR A 174 13.83 8.54 -36.00
CA THR A 174 13.44 9.96 -36.13
C THR A 174 12.07 10.25 -36.75
N GLU A 175 11.14 10.77 -35.94
CA GLU A 175 10.29 11.92 -36.27
C GLU A 175 9.55 12.44 -35.01
N ALA A 176 9.89 13.65 -34.55
CA ALA A 176 8.96 14.71 -34.10
C ALA A 176 9.71 15.83 -33.34
N LYS A 177 9.56 17.05 -33.87
CA LYS A 177 9.79 18.36 -33.21
C LYS A 177 9.08 18.38 -31.85
N GLU A 178 9.50 19.12 -30.83
CA GLU A 178 9.45 20.59 -30.75
C GLU A 178 9.97 21.03 -29.35
N GLY A 179 10.55 22.24 -29.24
CA GLY A 179 10.53 23.00 -27.98
C GLY A 179 11.78 22.94 -27.08
N SER A 180 12.82 23.68 -27.44
CA SER A 180 13.88 24.09 -26.51
C SER A 180 13.42 25.29 -25.65
N GLU A 181 13.35 25.12 -24.33
CA GLU A 181 13.49 26.22 -23.37
C GLU A 181 14.62 25.91 -22.39
N LYS A 182 15.78 26.54 -22.64
CA LYS A 182 16.76 26.84 -21.61
C LYS A 182 16.11 27.82 -20.63
N LYS A 183 16.18 27.54 -19.33
CA LYS A 183 16.10 28.59 -18.32
C LYS A 183 17.30 28.51 -17.40
N GLU A 184 18.12 29.54 -17.52
CA GLU A 184 19.37 29.79 -16.84
C GLU A 184 19.18 29.98 -15.33
N ALA A 185 20.16 29.49 -14.58
CA ALA A 185 20.42 29.93 -13.23
C ALA A 185 21.01 31.35 -13.24
N PRO A 186 20.60 32.28 -12.36
CA PRO A 186 21.37 33.48 -12.13
C PRO A 186 22.25 33.33 -10.88
N ALA A 187 23.52 33.68 -11.07
CA ALA A 187 24.54 33.73 -10.04
C ALA A 187 24.41 34.98 -9.14
N THR A 188 24.65 34.75 -7.86
CA THR A 188 25.28 35.59 -6.83
C THR A 188 25.61 37.06 -7.15
N GLY A 189 25.01 37.97 -6.38
CA GLY A 189 25.53 39.31 -6.07
C GLY A 189 25.86 39.44 -4.59
N LYS A 190 27.12 39.74 -4.28
CA LYS A 190 27.68 40.00 -2.94
C LYS A 190 26.94 41.14 -2.22
N LYS A 191 26.63 40.97 -0.94
CA LYS A 191 26.57 42.08 0.02
C LYS A 191 27.05 41.62 1.40
N GLU A 192 27.86 42.49 1.97
CA GLU A 192 28.81 42.27 3.06
C GLU A 192 28.15 41.97 4.42
N ALA A 193 28.89 41.24 5.25
CA ALA A 193 28.61 41.00 6.66
C ALA A 193 28.98 42.23 7.51
N PRO A 194 28.21 42.59 8.55
CA PRO A 194 28.73 43.38 9.65
C PRO A 194 29.19 42.48 10.81
N ALA A 195 30.27 42.94 11.45
CA ALA A 195 31.09 42.22 12.39
C ALA A 195 30.47 42.02 13.79
N THR A 196 30.92 40.92 14.39
CA THR A 196 31.06 40.53 15.81
C THR A 196 30.67 41.52 16.91
N GLY A 197 29.83 41.03 17.84
CA GLY A 197 29.80 41.46 19.24
C GLY A 197 29.73 40.24 20.15
N LYS A 198 30.84 39.90 20.82
CA LYS A 198 30.89 38.89 21.89
C LYS A 198 29.96 39.35 23.01
N LYS A 199 29.02 38.51 23.44
CA LYS A 199 28.33 38.69 24.73
C LYS A 199 28.74 37.54 25.64
N GLU A 200 29.61 37.88 26.57
CA GLU A 200 30.07 37.04 27.66
C GLU A 200 28.88 36.59 28.51
N THR A 201 28.79 35.28 28.75
CA THR A 201 27.93 34.69 29.77
C THR A 201 28.64 34.81 31.13
N PRO A 202 28.06 35.47 32.15
CA PRO A 202 28.65 35.50 33.48
C PRO A 202 28.66 34.11 34.14
N PRO A 203 29.69 33.81 34.96
CA PRO A 203 29.92 32.46 35.48
C PRO A 203 28.92 32.04 36.57
N ALA A 204 28.68 30.73 36.62
CA ALA A 204 27.87 30.06 37.62
C ALA A 204 28.49 30.17 39.03
N ASP A 205 27.77 30.78 39.95
CA ASP A 205 28.10 30.75 41.38
C ASP A 205 27.82 29.37 41.97
N LYS A 206 28.89 28.71 42.43
CA LYS A 206 28.84 27.55 43.32
C LYS A 206 28.75 28.04 44.77
N LYS A 207 27.65 27.69 45.43
CA LYS A 207 27.42 27.42 46.87
C LYS A 207 28.20 28.23 47.93
N LYS A 208 27.43 28.76 48.88
CA LYS A 208 27.69 28.56 50.31
C LYS A 208 26.39 28.24 51.02
#